data_AF-A0A969WCS5-F1
#
_entry.id   AF-A0A969WCS5-F1
#
_cell.length_a   1.000
_cell.length_b   1.000
_cell.length_c   1.000
_cell.angle_alpha   90.00
_cell.angle_beta   90.00
_cell.angle_gamma   90.00
#
_symmetry.space_group_name_H-M   'P 1'
#
loop_
_entity.id
_entity.type
_entity.pdbx_description
1 polymer ?
#
loop_
_entity_poly.entity_id
_entity_poly.type
_entity_poly.pdbx_seq_one_letter_code
_entity_poly.pdbx_strand_id
1 'polypeptide(L)'
;MKNHRWYLLTALFLVLGMSLVACGGGGQEPAAEPAETTTEEEAPAEEEAMEEEAPAEEEAMEEEAPAEEEAMEEEEAMEEEAMAFEPMSVASANGCDYGGKVESIEALDEFTVQFNLCKPDPAFLAKIAFTPFGIQPAEWIAETGGTGEILEKPIGTGRYMVEEWARGDSIIYKRFDDYWDTPAIAETAVLRWGTEGAARLLELQSGNADMITAPSPDDRDGIKEDPNLQLIEYANPNVLYLAMTNTFEPFDNQMVRQAVAMGIDRQRIVDNFYPEGSLVPDFFTPCSIPNGCVGDPWYEFDAEAARALLAEAGYPDGFETKIFYRDVFRGYLPEPSLVAVEFQTQLRENLGIDATIEVMESGTFIDESTNGRLDGFYLLGWGADYPHVTNFLDFHFSKENPQFGDPHPEIYEVLQEASAIADVEEARPLYEQANNAIRELVPMVPIANGASADAALASLGNAYSPPFGAVQFGLLDPGKDTLVFVQNAEPISLYCTDETDGESLRACRQVIETLLQYELDSGETIPALATECTGNEDSSVWTCSLREGVKFHDGSDFDANDVVASWAAGIDASNPYHAGNTGAFEYYSYLWDGLMNQDE
;
A
#
# COMPACT_ATOMS: atom_id res chain seq x y z
N MET A 1 -62.79 31.85 -23.37
CA MET A 1 -62.38 31.35 -24.71
C MET A 1 -61.85 29.93 -24.51
N LYS A 2 -62.72 28.92 -24.62
CA LYS A 2 -62.69 27.81 -25.61
C LYS A 2 -61.33 27.06 -25.64
N ASN A 3 -61.21 25.92 -24.95
CA ASN A 3 -61.45 24.53 -25.43
C ASN A 3 -60.09 23.86 -25.74
N HIS A 4 -59.70 22.63 -25.31
CA HIS A 4 -60.47 21.39 -25.15
C HIS A 4 -59.71 20.32 -24.29
N ARG A 5 -60.49 19.58 -23.46
CA ARG A 5 -60.57 18.10 -23.18
C ARG A 5 -59.29 17.30 -22.86
N TRP A 6 -59.09 16.67 -21.68
CA TRP A 6 -59.75 15.53 -20.97
C TRP A 6 -59.59 14.11 -21.59
N TYR A 7 -58.95 13.19 -20.84
CA TYR A 7 -59.38 11.84 -20.34
C TYR A 7 -58.09 11.10 -19.87
N LEU A 8 -57.80 10.78 -18.59
CA LEU A 8 -58.41 9.85 -17.61
C LEU A 8 -58.56 8.39 -18.08
N LEU A 9 -57.88 7.50 -17.33
CA LEU A 9 -58.33 6.21 -16.76
C LEU A 9 -57.61 4.89 -17.14
N THR A 10 -57.12 4.26 -16.06
CA THR A 10 -57.17 2.84 -15.64
C THR A 10 -56.05 1.85 -15.97
N ALA A 11 -55.47 1.35 -14.87
CA ALA A 11 -54.87 0.04 -14.66
C ALA A 11 -55.83 -1.12 -14.97
N LEU A 12 -55.30 -2.31 -15.30
CA LEU A 12 -55.40 -3.56 -14.50
C LEU A 12 -54.85 -4.78 -15.29
N PHE A 13 -53.96 -5.54 -14.63
CA PHE A 13 -53.66 -6.99 -14.71
C PHE A 13 -53.94 -7.83 -15.98
N LEU A 14 -52.94 -8.62 -16.39
CA LEU A 14 -53.13 -10.06 -16.62
C LEU A 14 -51.81 -10.85 -16.57
N VAL A 15 -51.73 -11.74 -15.59
CA VAL A 15 -50.79 -12.87 -15.46
C VAL A 15 -51.30 -14.01 -16.32
N LEU A 16 -50.44 -14.65 -17.12
CA LEU A 16 -50.59 -16.06 -17.49
C LEU A 16 -49.27 -16.63 -18.02
N GLY A 17 -48.73 -17.62 -17.31
CA GLY A 17 -47.64 -18.48 -17.77
C GLY A 17 -48.14 -19.73 -18.48
N MET A 18 -47.20 -20.43 -19.13
CA MET A 18 -47.17 -21.88 -19.36
C MET A 18 -45.77 -22.20 -19.93
N SER A 19 -44.89 -22.91 -19.23
CA SER A 19 -44.84 -24.37 -18.99
C SER A 19 -43.96 -25.13 -20.01
N LEU A 20 -42.77 -25.49 -19.53
CA LEU A 20 -42.06 -26.77 -19.66
C LEU A 20 -42.64 -27.85 -20.60
N VAL A 21 -41.76 -28.40 -21.45
CA VAL A 21 -41.74 -29.81 -21.82
C VAL A 21 -40.32 -30.33 -21.62
N ALA A 22 -40.21 -31.47 -20.94
CA ALA A 22 -39.00 -32.19 -20.58
C ALA A 22 -38.98 -33.60 -21.20
N CYS A 23 -37.81 -34.25 -21.07
CA CYS A 23 -37.43 -35.65 -21.34
C CYS A 23 -37.11 -35.96 -22.81
N GLY A 24 -35.98 -36.57 -23.18
CA GLY A 24 -34.90 -37.36 -22.54
C GLY A 24 -34.35 -38.27 -23.66
N GLY A 25 -33.15 -38.87 -23.69
CA GLY A 25 -31.99 -39.05 -22.83
C GLY A 25 -31.10 -40.14 -23.51
N GLY A 26 -29.83 -40.24 -23.09
CA GLY A 26 -28.89 -41.36 -23.37
C GLY A 26 -28.16 -41.29 -24.71
N GLY A 27 -26.87 -41.56 -24.86
CA GLY A 27 -25.78 -42.06 -24.01
C GLY A 27 -24.52 -42.11 -24.91
N GLN A 28 -23.35 -41.72 -24.42
CA GLN A 28 -22.29 -42.62 -23.94
C GLN A 28 -21.16 -42.84 -24.97
N GLU A 29 -19.97 -42.35 -24.59
CA GLU A 29 -18.61 -42.72 -25.06
C GLU A 29 -18.37 -44.24 -24.97
N PRO A 30 -17.38 -44.85 -25.69
CA PRO A 30 -15.98 -44.76 -25.23
C PRO A 30 -14.83 -44.99 -26.26
N ALA A 31 -13.63 -44.52 -25.85
CA ALA A 31 -12.28 -45.11 -25.85
C ALA A 31 -11.67 -45.96 -27.01
N ALA A 32 -10.46 -45.53 -27.40
CA ALA A 32 -9.16 -46.24 -27.52
C ALA A 32 -8.88 -47.42 -28.50
N GLU A 33 -7.58 -47.46 -28.92
CA GLU A 33 -6.71 -48.61 -29.27
C GLU A 33 -6.35 -48.94 -30.76
N PRO A 34 -5.28 -49.71 -31.09
CA PRO A 34 -4.06 -49.20 -31.79
C PRO A 34 -3.53 -50.04 -33.01
N ALA A 35 -2.35 -49.63 -33.52
CA ALA A 35 -1.23 -50.38 -34.17
C ALA A 35 -1.36 -51.14 -35.52
N GLU A 36 -0.40 -50.90 -36.44
CA GLU A 36 0.52 -51.85 -37.14
C GLU A 36 1.14 -51.22 -38.42
N THR A 37 2.45 -50.87 -38.43
CA THR A 37 3.64 -51.57 -38.98
C THR A 37 3.78 -51.65 -40.52
N THR A 38 4.88 -51.08 -41.04
CA THR A 38 5.75 -51.73 -42.04
C THR A 38 7.23 -51.34 -41.79
N THR A 39 8.04 -52.39 -41.64
CA THR A 39 9.51 -52.58 -41.78
C THR A 39 10.09 -51.95 -43.07
N GLU A 40 11.38 -51.77 -43.35
CA GLU A 40 12.74 -52.25 -42.98
C GLU A 40 13.69 -51.20 -43.66
N GLU A 41 14.94 -50.89 -43.26
CA GLU A 41 16.15 -51.71 -43.37
C GLU A 41 17.37 -50.93 -42.82
N GLU A 42 18.30 -51.68 -42.24
CA GLU A 42 19.51 -51.34 -41.47
C GLU A 42 20.76 -50.97 -42.34
N ALA A 43 21.60 -50.01 -41.90
CA ALA A 43 23.00 -50.14 -41.41
C ALA A 43 24.11 -50.34 -42.50
N PRO A 44 25.43 -50.30 -42.20
CA PRO A 44 26.11 -50.03 -40.93
C PRO A 44 27.32 -49.05 -41.00
N ALA A 45 27.90 -48.81 -39.82
CA ALA A 45 29.21 -48.24 -39.58
C ALA A 45 30.34 -49.26 -39.80
N GLU A 46 31.55 -48.79 -40.13
CA GLU A 46 32.81 -49.51 -39.89
C GLU A 46 33.88 -48.54 -39.39
N GLU A 47 34.67 -49.07 -38.46
CA GLU A 47 35.76 -48.53 -37.67
C GLU A 47 37.05 -49.17 -38.20
N GLU A 48 38.13 -48.43 -38.44
CA GLU A 48 39.50 -48.99 -38.48
C GLU A 48 40.55 -47.93 -38.14
N ALA A 49 41.62 -48.38 -37.47
CA ALA A 49 42.59 -47.59 -36.73
C ALA A 49 44.02 -47.65 -37.33
N MET A 50 44.82 -46.64 -36.93
CA MET A 50 46.28 -46.61 -36.69
C MET A 50 47.31 -46.85 -37.82
N GLU A 51 48.21 -45.86 -37.99
CA GLU A 51 49.69 -45.87 -37.78
C GLU A 51 50.31 -44.70 -38.58
N GLU A 52 50.83 -43.66 -37.93
CA GLU A 52 52.24 -43.40 -37.54
C GLU A 52 53.19 -43.10 -38.73
N GLU A 53 53.68 -41.85 -38.82
CA GLU A 53 55.11 -41.51 -39.00
C GLU A 53 55.33 -39.98 -39.03
N ALA A 54 56.25 -39.50 -38.17
CA ALA A 54 57.04 -38.27 -38.29
C ALA A 54 58.49 -38.70 -38.68
N PRO A 55 59.49 -37.84 -38.99
CA PRO A 55 59.60 -36.39 -38.68
C PRO A 55 60.31 -35.51 -39.75
N ALA A 56 60.40 -34.20 -39.49
CA ALA A 56 61.56 -33.37 -39.86
C ALA A 56 61.59 -32.08 -39.02
N GLU A 57 62.72 -31.84 -38.37
CA GLU A 57 63.11 -30.62 -37.63
C GLU A 57 63.43 -29.46 -38.59
N GLU A 58 63.16 -28.21 -38.18
CA GLU A 58 64.08 -27.08 -38.41
C GLU A 58 63.83 -25.93 -37.40
N GLU A 59 64.84 -25.09 -37.26
CA GLU A 59 65.29 -24.37 -36.06
C GLU A 59 64.49 -23.10 -35.67
N ALA A 60 64.82 -22.64 -34.46
CA ALA A 60 64.29 -21.50 -33.72
C ALA A 60 64.54 -20.12 -34.35
N MET A 61 63.64 -19.18 -34.06
CA MET A 61 63.94 -17.75 -33.87
C MET A 61 63.00 -17.17 -32.81
N GLU A 62 63.60 -16.67 -31.72
CA GLU A 62 62.98 -15.73 -30.78
C GLU A 62 62.71 -14.39 -31.46
N GLU A 63 61.89 -13.56 -30.78
CA GLU A 63 61.68 -12.12 -30.97
C GLU A 63 60.42 -11.73 -31.78
N GLU A 64 59.30 -11.53 -31.08
CA GLU A 64 58.47 -10.31 -31.14
C GLU A 64 57.43 -10.36 -30.01
N ALA A 65 57.82 -9.82 -28.84
CA ALA A 65 56.97 -9.63 -27.67
C ALA A 65 56.74 -8.16 -27.23
N PRO A 66 56.70 -7.12 -28.09
CA PRO A 66 56.20 -5.81 -27.65
C PRO A 66 54.76 -5.50 -28.10
N ALA A 67 54.24 -6.15 -29.14
CA ALA A 67 52.98 -5.73 -29.76
C ALA A 67 51.71 -6.32 -29.11
N GLU A 68 51.79 -7.50 -28.49
CA GLU A 68 50.66 -8.10 -27.75
C GLU A 68 50.54 -7.53 -26.32
N GLU A 69 51.66 -7.13 -25.71
CA GLU A 69 51.66 -6.46 -24.39
C GLU A 69 51.15 -5.02 -24.51
N GLU A 70 51.55 -4.25 -25.54
CA GLU A 70 51.00 -2.91 -25.79
C GLU A 70 49.52 -2.93 -26.21
N ALA A 71 49.07 -3.99 -26.90
CA ALA A 71 47.65 -4.15 -27.26
C ALA A 71 46.79 -4.57 -26.06
N MET A 72 47.30 -5.43 -25.18
CA MET A 72 46.65 -5.74 -23.90
C MET A 72 46.68 -4.56 -22.93
N GLU A 73 47.75 -3.76 -22.89
CA GLU A 73 47.80 -2.55 -22.08
C GLU A 73 46.91 -1.44 -22.66
N GLU A 74 46.71 -1.36 -23.98
CA GLU A 74 45.71 -0.46 -24.60
C GLU A 74 44.27 -0.97 -24.43
N GLU A 75 44.02 -2.29 -24.40
CA GLU A 75 42.71 -2.87 -24.14
C GLU A 75 42.35 -2.82 -22.64
N GLU A 76 43.31 -3.08 -21.74
CA GLU A 76 43.18 -2.86 -20.29
C GLU A 76 43.08 -1.37 -19.97
N ALA A 77 43.81 -0.47 -20.66
CA ALA A 77 43.63 0.98 -20.48
C ALA A 77 42.35 1.53 -21.11
N MET A 78 41.77 0.84 -22.10
CA MET A 78 40.44 1.15 -22.66
C MET A 78 39.30 0.57 -21.82
N GLU A 79 39.52 -0.54 -21.10
CA GLU A 79 38.58 -1.05 -20.08
C GLU A 79 38.71 -0.29 -18.75
N GLU A 80 39.89 0.28 -18.43
CA GLU A 80 40.14 1.12 -17.24
C GLU A 80 39.68 2.58 -17.42
N GLU A 81 39.34 3.01 -18.66
CA GLU A 81 38.32 4.05 -18.85
C GLU A 81 36.92 3.45 -18.65
N ALA A 82 36.69 2.87 -17.47
CA ALA A 82 35.35 2.77 -16.91
C ALA A 82 34.72 4.15 -17.08
N MET A 83 33.60 4.25 -17.80
CA MET A 83 32.92 5.52 -18.00
C MET A 83 32.76 6.15 -16.63
N ALA A 84 33.47 7.26 -16.38
CA ALA A 84 33.51 7.86 -15.06
C ALA A 84 32.07 8.09 -14.62
N PHE A 85 31.69 7.56 -13.46
CA PHE A 85 30.34 7.70 -12.92
C PHE A 85 29.91 9.18 -13.00
N GLU A 86 28.89 9.46 -13.80
CA GLU A 86 28.35 10.81 -13.95
C GLU A 86 27.19 10.96 -12.96
N PRO A 87 27.38 11.67 -11.82
CA PRO A 87 26.35 11.77 -10.80
C PRO A 87 25.13 12.55 -11.30
N MET A 88 23.95 11.96 -11.11
CA MET A 88 22.65 12.60 -11.32
C MET A 88 22.22 13.41 -10.11
N SER A 89 21.40 14.43 -10.36
CA SER A 89 20.69 15.15 -9.32
C SER A 89 19.33 15.65 -9.81
N VAL A 90 18.42 15.84 -8.87
CA VAL A 90 17.13 16.52 -9.07
C VAL A 90 16.99 17.58 -7.99
N ALA A 91 16.44 18.74 -8.35
CA ALA A 91 16.26 19.85 -7.43
C ALA A 91 15.00 20.65 -7.77
N SER A 92 14.41 21.24 -6.74
CA SER A 92 13.38 22.26 -6.88
C SER A 92 13.95 23.51 -7.56
N ALA A 93 13.31 23.99 -8.62
CA ALA A 93 13.75 25.15 -9.39
C ALA A 93 13.78 26.45 -8.57
N ASN A 94 12.91 26.55 -7.57
CA ASN A 94 12.78 27.70 -6.68
C ASN A 94 13.39 27.44 -5.28
N GLY A 95 14.20 26.38 -5.12
CA GLY A 95 14.62 25.92 -3.80
C GLY A 95 13.38 25.70 -2.91
N CYS A 96 13.48 26.03 -1.62
CA CYS A 96 12.40 25.81 -0.66
C CYS A 96 11.17 26.74 -0.76
N ASP A 97 11.15 27.68 -1.71
CA ASP A 97 10.05 28.65 -1.84
C ASP A 97 8.73 28.00 -2.33
N TYR A 98 8.78 26.79 -2.92
CA TYR A 98 7.59 26.07 -3.38
C TYR A 98 6.75 25.45 -2.24
N GLY A 99 7.28 25.42 -1.01
CA GLY A 99 6.56 24.99 0.19
C GLY A 99 6.73 23.53 0.59
N GLY A 100 7.19 22.66 -0.32
CA GLY A 100 7.45 21.25 -0.02
C GLY A 100 8.72 20.99 0.80
N LYS A 101 8.93 19.72 1.14
CA LYS A 101 9.99 19.27 2.06
C LYS A 101 11.31 18.94 1.39
N VAL A 102 11.33 18.50 0.14
CA VAL A 102 12.58 18.08 -0.51
C VAL A 102 13.13 19.22 -1.35
N GLU A 103 14.35 19.66 -1.06
CA GLU A 103 15.05 20.69 -1.84
C GLU A 103 15.76 20.09 -3.04
N SER A 104 16.57 19.06 -2.81
CA SER A 104 17.30 18.31 -3.83
C SER A 104 17.64 16.88 -3.39
N ILE A 105 17.90 16.02 -4.37
CA ILE A 105 18.41 14.66 -4.19
C ILE A 105 19.58 14.49 -5.15
N GLU A 106 20.73 14.05 -4.62
CA GLU A 106 22.01 14.09 -5.33
C GLU A 106 22.76 12.77 -5.15
N ALA A 107 23.21 12.18 -6.25
CA ALA A 107 24.26 11.18 -6.20
C ALA A 107 25.59 11.91 -5.94
N LEU A 108 26.27 11.58 -4.85
CA LEU A 108 27.59 12.15 -4.54
C LEU A 108 28.71 11.35 -5.19
N ASP A 109 28.52 10.04 -5.26
CA ASP A 109 29.30 9.03 -5.96
C ASP A 109 28.41 7.82 -6.25
N GLU A 110 28.96 6.77 -6.84
CA GLU A 110 28.25 5.57 -7.29
C GLU A 110 27.41 4.90 -6.19
N PHE A 111 27.84 5.00 -4.92
CA PHE A 111 27.19 4.32 -3.80
C PHE A 111 26.79 5.27 -2.66
N THR A 112 26.66 6.56 -2.95
CA THR A 112 26.28 7.56 -1.95
C THR A 112 25.23 8.52 -2.50
N VAL A 113 24.07 8.58 -1.83
CA VAL A 113 22.98 9.50 -2.16
C VAL A 113 22.75 10.46 -0.99
N GLN A 114 22.56 11.74 -1.29
CA GLN A 114 22.19 12.76 -0.32
C GLN A 114 20.80 13.33 -0.62
N PHE A 115 19.97 13.41 0.41
CA PHE A 115 18.70 14.11 0.41
C PHE A 115 18.85 15.42 1.19
N ASN A 116 18.52 16.53 0.54
CA ASN A 116 18.49 17.86 1.16
C ASN A 116 17.04 18.27 1.37
N LEU A 117 16.67 18.56 2.61
CA LEU A 117 15.30 18.91 3.00
C LEU A 117 15.19 20.39 3.37
N CYS A 118 14.09 20.99 2.95
CA CYS A 118 13.72 22.37 3.27
C CYS A 118 13.36 22.58 4.74
N LYS A 119 12.96 21.50 5.42
CA LYS A 119 12.60 21.47 6.84
C LYS A 119 13.08 20.14 7.43
N PRO A 120 13.41 20.08 8.73
CA PRO A 120 13.64 18.82 9.42
C PRO A 120 12.48 17.84 9.20
N ASP A 121 12.78 16.56 8.97
CA ASP A 121 11.78 15.49 8.99
C ASP A 121 12.27 14.31 9.84
N PRO A 122 11.83 14.20 11.11
CA PRO A 122 12.24 13.13 12.00
C PRO A 122 11.67 11.77 11.58
N ALA A 123 10.67 11.75 10.69
CA ALA A 123 10.12 10.53 10.12
C ALA A 123 10.81 10.11 8.81
N PHE A 124 11.87 10.80 8.36
CA PHE A 124 12.55 10.55 7.09
C PHE A 124 12.88 9.06 6.88
N LEU A 125 13.56 8.43 7.85
CA LEU A 125 13.95 7.02 7.77
C LEU A 125 12.74 6.09 7.62
N ALA A 126 11.66 6.37 8.38
CA ALA A 126 10.43 5.60 8.29
C ALA A 126 9.75 5.78 6.93
N LYS A 127 9.73 7.01 6.39
CA LYS A 127 9.15 7.29 5.07
C LYS A 127 9.90 6.60 3.95
N ILE A 128 11.23 6.71 3.88
CA ILE A 128 12.01 6.09 2.79
C ILE A 128 12.02 4.56 2.83
N ALA A 129 11.54 3.95 3.92
CA ALA A 129 11.33 2.52 4.04
C ALA A 129 9.99 2.05 3.43
N PHE A 130 9.12 2.98 3.06
CA PHE A 130 7.79 2.70 2.56
C PHE A 130 7.80 2.35 1.06
N THR A 131 7.09 1.29 0.69
CA THR A 131 7.13 0.65 -0.65
C THR A 131 7.00 1.61 -1.86
N PRO A 132 6.18 2.68 -1.85
CA PRO A 132 6.11 3.64 -2.96
C PRO A 132 7.43 4.35 -3.29
N PHE A 133 8.40 4.36 -2.37
CA PHE A 133 9.74 4.93 -2.59
C PHE A 133 10.76 3.88 -3.05
N GLY A 134 10.27 2.78 -3.61
CA GLY A 134 11.08 1.69 -4.13
C GLY A 134 11.89 2.09 -5.37
N ILE A 135 13.04 1.44 -5.54
CA ILE A 135 14.04 1.82 -6.56
C ILE A 135 13.94 0.90 -7.79
N GLN A 136 13.98 1.52 -8.97
CA GLN A 136 14.01 0.87 -10.28
C GLN A 136 15.19 1.39 -11.11
N PRO A 137 15.61 0.63 -12.16
CA PRO A 137 16.70 1.07 -13.02
C PRO A 137 16.34 2.40 -13.70
N ALA A 138 17.26 3.35 -13.70
CA ALA A 138 17.09 4.64 -14.39
C ALA A 138 16.80 4.43 -15.89
N GLU A 139 17.47 3.47 -16.52
CA GLU A 139 17.26 3.11 -17.92
C GLU A 139 15.85 2.57 -18.19
N TRP A 140 15.31 1.74 -17.29
CA TRP A 140 13.97 1.18 -17.43
C TRP A 140 12.89 2.25 -17.30
N ILE A 141 13.04 3.17 -16.33
CA ILE A 141 12.16 4.34 -16.20
C ILE A 141 12.20 5.17 -17.49
N ALA A 142 13.39 5.41 -18.04
CA ALA A 142 13.56 6.20 -19.26
C ALA A 142 13.00 5.52 -20.52
N GLU A 143 13.21 4.20 -20.68
CA GLU A 143 12.72 3.40 -21.80
C GLU A 143 11.19 3.37 -21.85
N THR A 144 10.57 3.17 -20.68
CA THR A 144 9.11 3.08 -20.54
C THR A 144 8.43 4.45 -20.44
N GLY A 145 9.20 5.51 -20.19
CA GLY A 145 8.70 6.86 -19.99
C GLY A 145 7.97 7.04 -18.66
N GLY A 146 8.24 6.20 -17.65
CA GLY A 146 7.54 6.20 -16.36
C GLY A 146 6.07 5.77 -16.45
N THR A 147 5.68 5.04 -17.50
CA THR A 147 4.33 4.48 -17.70
C THR A 147 4.42 3.26 -18.64
N GLY A 148 3.30 2.73 -19.13
CA GLY A 148 3.31 1.62 -20.09
C GLY A 148 3.77 0.31 -19.46
N GLU A 149 4.84 -0.31 -19.97
CA GLU A 149 5.26 -1.65 -19.53
C GLU A 149 5.65 -1.71 -18.04
N ILE A 150 6.21 -0.62 -17.48
CA ILE A 150 6.58 -0.54 -16.07
C ILE A 150 5.39 -0.74 -15.11
N LEU A 151 4.16 -0.48 -15.59
CA LEU A 151 2.93 -0.66 -14.80
C LEU A 151 2.55 -2.14 -14.61
N GLU A 152 3.08 -3.03 -15.44
CA GLU A 152 2.75 -4.48 -15.39
C GLU A 152 3.99 -5.38 -15.27
N LYS A 153 5.15 -4.87 -15.66
CA LYS A 153 6.44 -5.58 -15.67
C LYS A 153 7.53 -4.68 -15.07
N PRO A 154 7.41 -4.28 -13.80
CA PRO A 154 8.49 -3.56 -13.13
C PRO A 154 9.77 -4.41 -13.10
N ILE A 155 10.91 -3.73 -13.16
CA ILE A 155 12.23 -4.31 -12.96
C ILE A 155 12.74 -3.77 -11.64
N GLY A 156 13.14 -4.66 -10.73
CA GLY A 156 13.64 -4.26 -9.42
C GLY A 156 14.78 -5.15 -8.95
N THR A 157 15.05 -5.08 -7.65
CA THR A 157 16.11 -5.81 -6.96
C THR A 157 15.57 -6.90 -6.03
N GLY A 158 14.24 -7.03 -5.92
CA GLY A 158 13.57 -7.93 -4.99
C GLY A 158 13.77 -9.42 -5.28
N ARG A 159 13.30 -10.27 -4.35
CA ARG A 159 13.46 -11.74 -4.42
C ARG A 159 12.73 -12.39 -5.60
N TYR A 160 11.76 -11.71 -6.19
CA TYR A 160 10.90 -12.21 -7.25
C TYR A 160 10.85 -11.26 -8.44
N MET A 161 10.78 -11.84 -9.63
CA MET A 161 10.52 -11.17 -10.91
C MET A 161 9.10 -11.48 -11.35
N VAL A 162 8.44 -10.53 -12.03
CA VAL A 162 7.16 -10.82 -12.69
C VAL A 162 7.42 -11.70 -13.91
N GLU A 163 6.85 -12.90 -13.94
CA GLU A 163 6.87 -13.78 -15.11
C GLU A 163 5.66 -13.50 -16.01
N GLU A 164 4.47 -13.39 -15.40
CA GLU A 164 3.22 -13.13 -16.11
C GLU A 164 2.21 -12.41 -15.21
N TRP A 165 1.47 -11.45 -15.78
CA TRP A 165 0.24 -10.95 -15.18
C TRP A 165 -0.95 -11.29 -16.09
N ALA A 166 -1.71 -12.31 -15.70
CA ALA A 166 -2.98 -12.64 -16.31
C ALA A 166 -4.09 -11.76 -15.72
N ARG A 167 -4.32 -10.59 -16.33
CA ARG A 167 -5.34 -9.63 -15.91
C ARG A 167 -6.70 -10.28 -15.63
N GLY A 168 -7.29 -9.97 -14.49
CA GLY A 168 -8.53 -10.58 -13.98
C GLY A 168 -8.39 -11.95 -13.31
N ASP A 169 -7.22 -12.59 -13.32
CA ASP A 169 -6.98 -13.92 -12.73
C ASP A 169 -5.82 -13.99 -11.72
N SER A 170 -4.58 -13.73 -12.16
CA SER A 170 -3.39 -13.95 -11.32
C SER A 170 -2.13 -13.19 -11.77
N ILE A 171 -1.16 -13.08 -10.86
CA ILE A 171 0.24 -12.75 -11.18
C ILE A 171 1.12 -13.95 -10.81
N ILE A 172 1.97 -14.35 -11.74
CA ILE A 172 2.99 -15.38 -11.54
C ILE A 172 4.34 -14.68 -11.40
N TYR A 173 5.01 -14.98 -10.30
CA TYR A 173 6.36 -14.53 -10.01
C TYR A 173 7.34 -15.68 -10.09
N LYS A 174 8.55 -15.40 -10.60
CA LYS A 174 9.67 -16.32 -10.62
C LYS A 174 10.78 -15.81 -9.73
N ARG A 175 11.39 -16.70 -8.94
CA ARG A 175 12.52 -16.34 -8.05
C ARG A 175 13.66 -15.72 -8.86
N PHE A 176 14.25 -14.66 -8.31
CA PHE A 176 15.52 -14.11 -8.77
C PHE A 176 16.65 -14.86 -8.05
N ASP A 177 17.33 -15.77 -8.77
CA ASP A 177 18.37 -16.62 -8.17
C ASP A 177 19.63 -15.82 -7.77
N ASP A 178 19.89 -14.68 -8.41
CA ASP A 178 21.01 -13.77 -8.13
C ASP A 178 20.65 -12.65 -7.12
N TYR A 179 19.59 -12.85 -6.32
CA TYR A 179 19.20 -11.92 -5.27
C TYR A 179 20.37 -11.68 -4.29
N TRP A 180 20.59 -10.41 -3.92
CA TRP A 180 21.79 -9.96 -3.20
C TRP A 180 21.88 -10.44 -1.74
N ASP A 181 20.76 -10.84 -1.15
CA ASP A 181 20.67 -11.51 0.16
C ASP A 181 20.11 -12.94 -0.05
N THR A 182 19.33 -13.46 0.89
CA THR A 182 18.80 -14.82 0.83
C THR A 182 17.69 -14.90 -0.21
N PRO A 183 17.85 -15.69 -1.30
CA PRO A 183 16.83 -15.84 -2.33
C PRO A 183 15.51 -16.39 -1.77
N ALA A 184 14.43 -16.22 -2.54
CA ALA A 184 13.13 -16.76 -2.14
C ALA A 184 13.17 -18.28 -1.89
N ILE A 185 12.43 -18.73 -0.88
CA ILE A 185 12.34 -20.16 -0.55
C ILE A 185 11.64 -20.92 -1.69
N ALA A 186 10.47 -20.47 -2.12
CA ALA A 186 9.74 -21.06 -3.25
C ALA A 186 10.25 -20.50 -4.58
N GLU A 187 10.41 -21.38 -5.59
CA GLU A 187 10.85 -20.98 -6.94
C GLU A 187 9.81 -20.12 -7.66
N THR A 188 8.53 -20.38 -7.39
CA THR A 188 7.39 -19.67 -7.96
C THR A 188 6.49 -19.15 -6.84
N ALA A 189 6.02 -17.91 -6.97
CA ALA A 189 4.90 -17.41 -6.18
C ALA A 189 3.75 -17.05 -7.12
N VAL A 190 2.52 -17.42 -6.75
CA VAL A 190 1.30 -17.09 -7.50
C VAL A 190 0.43 -16.23 -6.60
N LEU A 191 0.20 -14.99 -7.01
CA LEU A 191 -0.76 -14.09 -6.39
C LEU A 191 -2.08 -14.18 -7.15
N ARG A 192 -3.15 -14.54 -6.44
CA ARG A 192 -4.53 -14.56 -6.95
C ARG A 192 -5.39 -13.62 -6.13
N TRP A 193 -6.62 -13.39 -6.56
CA TRP A 193 -7.57 -12.57 -5.84
C TRP A 193 -8.99 -13.13 -5.85
N GLY A 194 -9.74 -12.82 -4.80
CA GLY A 194 -11.17 -13.07 -4.72
C GLY A 194 -11.80 -12.15 -3.69
N THR A 195 -12.91 -11.48 -4.01
CA THR A 195 -13.50 -10.43 -3.17
C THR A 195 -14.03 -10.94 -1.84
N GLU A 196 -14.72 -12.09 -1.85
CA GLU A 196 -15.41 -12.61 -0.67
C GLU A 196 -14.47 -13.38 0.27
N GLY A 197 -14.37 -12.94 1.53
CA GLY A 197 -13.50 -13.56 2.54
C GLY A 197 -13.78 -15.05 2.73
N ALA A 198 -15.06 -15.43 2.82
CA ALA A 198 -15.47 -16.82 2.93
C ALA A 198 -15.06 -17.67 1.70
N ALA A 199 -15.04 -17.09 0.50
CA ALA A 199 -14.58 -17.80 -0.69
C ALA A 199 -13.07 -18.05 -0.66
N ARG A 200 -12.27 -17.04 -0.25
CA ARG A 200 -10.82 -17.23 -0.02
C ARG A 200 -10.54 -18.29 1.04
N LEU A 201 -11.32 -18.32 2.12
CA LEU A 201 -11.18 -19.35 3.15
C LEU A 201 -11.46 -20.76 2.63
N LEU A 202 -12.43 -20.95 1.73
CA LEU A 202 -12.66 -22.24 1.08
C LEU A 202 -11.45 -22.67 0.22
N GLU A 203 -10.77 -21.73 -0.43
CA GLU A 203 -9.53 -22.02 -1.17
C GLU A 203 -8.42 -22.48 -0.24
N LEU A 204 -8.27 -21.83 0.93
CA LEU A 204 -7.31 -22.22 1.95
C LEU A 204 -7.63 -23.63 2.51
N GLN A 205 -8.88 -23.87 2.90
CA GLN A 205 -9.34 -25.16 3.45
C GLN A 205 -9.18 -26.33 2.47
N SER A 206 -9.26 -26.06 1.17
CA SER A 206 -9.05 -27.06 0.12
C SER A 206 -7.58 -27.27 -0.25
N GLY A 207 -6.67 -26.45 0.29
CA GLY A 207 -5.24 -26.47 -0.03
C GLY A 207 -4.89 -25.85 -1.39
N ASN A 208 -5.84 -25.14 -2.01
CA ASN A 208 -5.61 -24.41 -3.27
C ASN A 208 -4.93 -23.05 -3.03
N ALA A 209 -4.97 -22.55 -1.81
CA ALA A 209 -4.17 -21.41 -1.33
C ALA A 209 -3.30 -21.87 -0.15
N ASP A 210 -2.12 -21.28 0.00
CA ASP A 210 -1.24 -21.48 1.15
C ASP A 210 -1.45 -20.40 2.20
N MET A 211 -1.77 -19.17 1.77
CA MET A 211 -2.11 -18.03 2.61
C MET A 211 -3.16 -17.14 1.93
N ILE A 212 -4.06 -16.57 2.73
CA ILE A 212 -5.09 -15.63 2.29
C ILE A 212 -5.10 -14.38 3.15
N THR A 213 -5.48 -13.25 2.57
CA THR A 213 -5.67 -12.02 3.33
C THR A 213 -7.08 -11.89 3.91
N ALA A 214 -7.15 -11.25 5.07
CA ALA A 214 -8.39 -10.71 5.65
C ALA A 214 -9.58 -11.69 5.59
N PRO A 215 -9.53 -12.86 6.27
CA PRO A 215 -10.71 -13.69 6.44
C PRO A 215 -11.81 -12.90 7.16
N SER A 216 -13.08 -13.25 6.86
CA SER A 216 -14.23 -12.59 7.49
C SER A 216 -14.17 -12.71 9.01
N PRO A 217 -14.58 -11.68 9.78
CA PRO A 217 -14.58 -11.72 11.25
C PRO A 217 -15.27 -12.97 11.82
N ASP A 218 -16.43 -13.33 11.27
CA ASP A 218 -17.23 -14.49 11.69
C ASP A 218 -16.53 -15.85 11.49
N ASP A 219 -15.53 -15.92 10.60
CA ASP A 219 -14.83 -17.16 10.28
C ASP A 219 -13.59 -17.39 11.17
N ARG A 220 -13.12 -16.38 11.92
CA ARG A 220 -11.84 -16.43 12.66
C ARG A 220 -11.81 -17.53 13.72
N ASP A 221 -12.89 -17.74 14.46
CA ASP A 221 -12.97 -18.80 15.47
C ASP A 221 -12.88 -20.19 14.81
N GLY A 222 -13.54 -20.37 13.66
CA GLY A 222 -13.46 -21.61 12.88
C GLY A 222 -12.04 -21.90 12.40
N ILE A 223 -11.28 -20.86 12.01
CA ILE A 223 -9.86 -20.99 11.64
C ILE A 223 -9.02 -21.39 12.85
N LYS A 224 -9.23 -20.77 14.02
CA LYS A 224 -8.53 -21.11 15.27
C LYS A 224 -8.79 -22.56 15.71
N GLU A 225 -9.98 -23.10 15.42
CA GLU A 225 -10.39 -24.46 15.79
C GLU A 225 -9.94 -25.54 14.79
N ASP A 226 -9.62 -25.19 13.53
CA ASP A 226 -9.16 -26.13 12.51
C ASP A 226 -7.66 -26.44 12.65
N PRO A 227 -7.26 -27.69 12.96
CA PRO A 227 -5.84 -28.03 13.14
C PRO A 227 -5.00 -27.96 11.86
N ASN A 228 -5.61 -27.80 10.67
CA ASN A 228 -4.90 -27.65 9.40
C ASN A 228 -4.67 -26.18 9.03
N LEU A 229 -5.22 -25.23 9.80
CA LEU A 229 -5.11 -23.81 9.54
C LEU A 229 -4.39 -23.11 10.70
N GLN A 230 -3.90 -21.92 10.44
CA GLN A 230 -3.43 -20.98 11.45
C GLN A 230 -3.97 -19.60 11.13
N LEU A 231 -4.51 -18.94 12.16
CA LEU A 231 -4.86 -17.52 12.10
C LEU A 231 -3.62 -16.70 12.48
N ILE A 232 -3.27 -15.75 11.64
CA ILE A 232 -2.11 -14.87 11.82
C ILE A 232 -2.65 -13.51 12.21
N GLU A 233 -2.80 -13.29 13.52
CA GLU A 233 -3.20 -11.99 14.07
C GLU A 233 -1.99 -11.06 14.11
N TYR A 234 -2.15 -9.83 13.63
CA TYR A 234 -1.07 -8.85 13.59
C TYR A 234 -1.58 -7.46 13.97
N ALA A 235 -0.69 -6.68 14.58
CA ALA A 235 -0.97 -5.29 14.87
C ALA A 235 -1.06 -4.53 13.54
N ASN A 236 -2.16 -3.83 13.30
CA ASN A 236 -2.31 -2.97 12.13
C ASN A 236 -2.79 -1.63 12.69
N PRO A 237 -1.90 -0.64 12.90
CA PRO A 237 -2.32 0.63 13.46
C PRO A 237 -3.31 1.30 12.50
N ASN A 238 -4.57 1.38 12.90
CA ASN A 238 -5.64 1.93 12.08
C ASN A 238 -6.71 2.58 12.96
N VAL A 239 -7.53 3.45 12.37
CA VAL A 239 -8.67 4.08 13.06
C VAL A 239 -9.84 4.21 12.10
N LEU A 240 -11.04 3.81 12.53
CA LEU A 240 -12.30 4.27 11.96
C LEU A 240 -12.72 5.55 12.67
N TYR A 241 -13.23 6.49 11.90
CA TYR A 241 -13.82 7.70 12.42
C TYR A 241 -15.17 8.05 11.81
N LEU A 242 -16.01 8.67 12.63
CA LEU A 242 -17.21 9.39 12.18
C LEU A 242 -16.80 10.84 12.02
N ALA A 243 -16.68 11.30 10.78
CA ALA A 243 -16.24 12.66 10.48
C ALA A 243 -17.41 13.60 10.18
N MET A 244 -17.13 14.89 10.37
CA MET A 244 -18.03 16.01 10.14
C MET A 244 -17.23 17.14 9.51
N THR A 245 -17.80 17.83 8.52
CA THR A 245 -17.15 18.99 7.91
C THR A 245 -17.65 20.26 8.58
N ASN A 246 -16.78 20.98 9.28
CA ASN A 246 -17.16 22.12 10.14
C ASN A 246 -17.60 23.40 9.37
N THR A 247 -17.63 23.37 8.04
CA THR A 247 -18.11 24.48 7.19
C THR A 247 -19.60 24.36 6.86
N PHE A 248 -20.25 23.25 7.22
CA PHE A 248 -21.68 23.03 7.03
C PHE A 248 -22.44 23.13 8.36
N GLU A 249 -23.57 23.84 8.37
CA GLU A 249 -24.52 23.76 9.50
C GLU A 249 -25.12 22.34 9.58
N PRO A 250 -25.30 21.76 10.79
CA PRO A 250 -25.04 22.34 12.11
C PRO A 250 -23.63 22.00 12.67
N PHE A 251 -22.75 21.42 11.85
CA PHE A 251 -21.42 20.97 12.27
C PHE A 251 -20.42 22.11 12.47
N ASP A 252 -20.73 23.32 12.00
CA ASP A 252 -20.01 24.55 12.33
C ASP A 252 -20.05 24.87 13.83
N ASN A 253 -21.06 24.41 14.54
CA ASN A 253 -21.17 24.54 15.99
C ASN A 253 -20.40 23.42 16.73
N GLN A 254 -19.31 23.78 17.41
CA GLN A 254 -18.50 22.85 18.22
C GLN A 254 -19.32 22.08 19.27
N MET A 255 -20.36 22.68 19.86
CA MET A 255 -21.21 22.00 20.84
C MET A 255 -21.99 20.84 20.22
N VAL A 256 -22.38 20.95 18.95
CA VAL A 256 -23.03 19.87 18.21
C VAL A 256 -22.05 18.71 18.01
N ARG A 257 -20.82 19.01 17.59
CA ARG A 257 -19.77 17.98 17.39
C ARG A 257 -19.42 17.26 18.69
N GLN A 258 -19.24 18.01 19.79
CA GLN A 258 -19.01 17.45 21.12
C GLN A 258 -20.18 16.57 21.60
N ALA A 259 -21.43 16.97 21.31
CA ALA A 259 -22.58 16.16 21.65
C ALA A 259 -22.61 14.85 20.86
N VAL A 260 -22.24 14.87 19.57
CA VAL A 260 -22.07 13.64 18.78
C VAL A 260 -20.99 12.75 19.39
N ALA A 261 -19.84 13.30 19.78
CA ALA A 261 -18.75 12.53 20.39
C ALA A 261 -19.16 11.79 21.68
N MET A 262 -20.01 12.40 22.52
CA MET A 262 -20.56 11.76 23.72
C MET A 262 -21.77 10.86 23.44
N GLY A 263 -22.47 11.09 22.33
CA GLY A 263 -23.76 10.46 22.01
C GLY A 263 -23.67 9.12 21.31
N ILE A 264 -22.48 8.70 20.89
CA ILE A 264 -22.22 7.41 20.23
C ILE A 264 -21.65 6.42 21.25
N ASP A 265 -22.33 5.29 21.42
CA ASP A 265 -21.86 4.11 22.13
C ASP A 265 -20.89 3.35 21.23
N ARG A 266 -19.63 3.74 21.31
CA ARG A 266 -18.51 3.18 20.52
C ARG A 266 -18.22 1.73 20.90
N GLN A 267 -18.36 1.37 22.18
CA GLN A 267 -18.16 0.00 22.65
C GLN A 267 -19.17 -0.95 22.03
N ARG A 268 -20.45 -0.55 21.93
CA ARG A 268 -21.48 -1.35 21.26
C ARG A 268 -21.20 -1.60 19.77
N ILE A 269 -20.54 -0.65 19.09
CA ILE A 269 -20.11 -0.84 17.70
C ILE A 269 -18.99 -1.89 17.63
N VAL A 270 -17.95 -1.76 18.46
CA VAL A 270 -16.82 -2.70 18.49
C VAL A 270 -17.30 -4.12 18.86
N ASP A 271 -18.10 -4.27 19.92
CA ASP A 271 -18.56 -5.57 20.41
C ASP A 271 -19.41 -6.35 19.39
N ASN A 272 -20.15 -5.66 18.53
CA ASN A 272 -21.12 -6.28 17.62
C ASN A 272 -20.62 -6.47 16.19
N PHE A 273 -19.66 -5.66 15.72
CA PHE A 273 -19.28 -5.61 14.31
C PHE A 273 -17.78 -5.80 14.05
N TYR A 274 -16.97 -5.91 15.10
CA TYR A 274 -15.54 -6.07 14.96
C TYR A 274 -15.06 -7.42 15.50
N PRO A 275 -13.99 -7.98 14.92
CA PRO A 275 -13.40 -9.21 15.43
C PRO A 275 -12.75 -8.99 16.81
N GLU A 276 -12.56 -10.10 17.53
CA GLU A 276 -11.76 -10.15 18.76
C GLU A 276 -10.40 -9.46 18.56
N GLY A 277 -9.95 -8.72 19.57
CA GLY A 277 -8.71 -7.92 19.56
C GLY A 277 -8.89 -6.48 19.09
N SER A 278 -10.07 -6.11 18.55
CA SER A 278 -10.38 -4.72 18.19
C SER A 278 -10.62 -3.86 19.44
N LEU A 279 -10.30 -2.57 19.34
CA LEU A 279 -10.29 -1.65 20.48
C LEU A 279 -11.18 -0.43 20.22
N VAL A 280 -11.79 0.11 21.28
CA VAL A 280 -12.33 1.48 21.27
C VAL A 280 -11.17 2.44 21.58
N PRO A 281 -10.78 3.32 20.66
CA PRO A 281 -9.64 4.21 20.86
C PRO A 281 -9.97 5.40 21.76
N ASP A 282 -9.00 5.79 22.60
CA ASP A 282 -9.02 7.03 23.37
C ASP A 282 -8.47 8.24 22.60
N PHE A 283 -7.82 8.00 21.45
CA PHE A 283 -7.12 9.01 20.64
C PHE A 283 -7.34 8.75 19.14
N PHE A 284 -7.11 9.76 18.30
CA PHE A 284 -7.13 9.57 16.84
C PHE A 284 -6.06 8.57 16.39
N THR A 285 -4.84 8.74 16.90
CA THR A 285 -3.68 7.91 16.56
C THR A 285 -3.62 6.68 17.46
N PRO A 286 -3.41 5.46 16.92
CA PRO A 286 -3.27 4.25 17.72
C PRO A 286 -2.05 4.28 18.66
N CYS A 287 -2.20 3.67 19.85
CA CYS A 287 -1.16 3.70 20.90
C CYS A 287 0.10 2.86 20.58
N SER A 288 0.04 2.05 19.53
CA SER A 288 1.20 1.34 18.99
C SER A 288 2.20 2.29 18.32
N ILE A 289 1.79 3.52 18.00
CA ILE A 289 2.66 4.56 17.46
C ILE A 289 3.16 5.43 18.62
N PRO A 290 4.49 5.66 18.76
CA PRO A 290 5.03 6.58 19.76
C PRO A 290 4.36 7.95 19.70
N ASN A 291 4.07 8.54 20.86
CA ASN A 291 3.28 9.79 21.00
C ASN A 291 1.84 9.76 20.44
N GLY A 292 1.33 8.60 19.99
CA GLY A 292 -0.05 8.49 19.48
C GLY A 292 -1.12 8.67 20.57
N CYS A 293 -0.87 8.15 21.78
CA CYS A 293 -1.82 8.15 22.90
C CYS A 293 -1.31 8.91 24.12
N VAL A 294 -1.09 10.22 23.97
CA VAL A 294 -0.70 11.12 25.05
C VAL A 294 -1.74 12.23 25.20
N GLY A 295 -2.03 12.61 26.45
CA GLY A 295 -3.07 13.57 26.81
C GLY A 295 -4.29 12.94 27.49
N ASP A 296 -5.41 13.64 27.40
CA ASP A 296 -6.68 13.23 28.02
C ASP A 296 -7.44 12.25 27.10
N PRO A 297 -8.03 11.18 27.65
CA PRO A 297 -8.76 10.20 26.85
C PRO A 297 -10.04 10.78 26.26
N TRP A 298 -10.51 10.19 25.14
CA TRP A 298 -11.72 10.62 24.46
C TRP A 298 -12.97 10.61 25.36
N TYR A 299 -14.04 11.25 24.89
CA TYR A 299 -15.32 11.26 25.58
C TYR A 299 -15.87 9.84 25.81
N GLU A 300 -16.33 9.60 27.03
CA GLU A 300 -17.15 8.43 27.37
C GLU A 300 -18.56 8.58 26.80
N PHE A 301 -19.25 7.46 26.61
CA PHE A 301 -20.65 7.47 26.17
C PHE A 301 -21.57 8.03 27.26
N ASP A 302 -22.22 9.16 26.96
CA ASP A 302 -23.22 9.80 27.82
C ASP A 302 -24.31 10.48 26.96
N ALA A 303 -25.33 9.70 26.60
CA ALA A 303 -26.45 10.19 25.81
C ALA A 303 -27.28 11.28 26.52
N GLU A 304 -27.29 11.33 27.86
CA GLU A 304 -28.02 12.38 28.59
C GLU A 304 -27.30 13.72 28.49
N ALA A 305 -26.00 13.74 28.75
CA ALA A 305 -25.16 14.93 28.57
C ALA A 305 -25.15 15.40 27.12
N ALA A 306 -25.06 14.48 26.16
CA ALA A 306 -25.10 14.80 24.74
C ALA A 306 -26.40 15.50 24.33
N ARG A 307 -27.58 14.99 24.75
CA ARG A 307 -28.87 15.64 24.47
C ARG A 307 -28.98 17.01 25.12
N ALA A 308 -28.48 17.17 26.35
CA ALA A 308 -28.45 18.47 27.01
C ALA A 308 -27.60 19.47 26.21
N LEU A 309 -26.42 19.05 25.73
CA LEU A 309 -25.54 19.89 24.94
C LEU A 309 -26.15 20.24 23.56
N LEU A 310 -26.82 19.30 22.89
CA LEU A 310 -27.59 19.61 21.67
C LEU A 310 -28.71 20.61 21.91
N ALA A 311 -29.44 20.49 23.02
CA ALA A 311 -30.48 21.45 23.37
C ALA A 311 -29.92 22.86 23.62
N GLU A 312 -28.77 22.96 24.29
CA GLU A 312 -28.06 24.23 24.47
C GLU A 312 -27.54 24.81 23.14
N ALA A 313 -27.11 23.94 22.23
CA ALA A 313 -26.68 24.30 20.87
C ALA A 313 -27.85 24.72 19.95
N GLY A 314 -29.10 24.58 20.39
CA GLY A 314 -30.30 24.97 19.63
C GLY A 314 -31.02 23.81 18.92
N TYR A 315 -30.65 22.56 19.19
CA TYR A 315 -31.19 21.34 18.56
C TYR A 315 -31.82 20.37 19.60
N PRO A 316 -32.80 20.81 20.42
CA PRO A 316 -33.36 19.98 21.49
C PRO A 316 -34.10 18.72 21.01
N ASP A 317 -34.57 18.73 19.76
CA ASP A 317 -35.27 17.62 19.11
C ASP A 317 -34.41 16.95 18.01
N GLY A 318 -33.11 17.25 17.95
CA GLY A 318 -32.21 16.81 16.88
C GLY A 318 -32.39 17.59 15.57
N PHE A 319 -31.91 17.00 14.47
CA PHE A 319 -31.97 17.55 13.11
C PHE A 319 -31.93 16.43 12.06
N GLU A 320 -32.24 16.76 10.81
CA GLU A 320 -32.11 15.84 9.66
C GLU A 320 -30.70 15.98 9.03
N THR A 321 -30.10 14.86 8.62
CA THR A 321 -28.77 14.84 7.96
C THR A 321 -28.56 13.55 7.16
N LYS A 322 -27.32 13.28 6.75
CA LYS A 322 -26.91 12.09 5.99
C LYS A 322 -25.76 11.36 6.67
N ILE A 323 -25.57 10.09 6.30
CA ILE A 323 -24.36 9.31 6.55
C ILE A 323 -23.84 8.82 5.20
N PHE A 324 -22.68 9.34 4.79
CA PHE A 324 -21.99 8.92 3.56
C PHE A 324 -20.94 7.85 3.86
N TYR A 325 -20.83 6.84 2.99
CA TYR A 325 -19.74 5.87 3.03
C TYR A 325 -19.56 5.20 1.67
N ARG A 326 -18.43 4.52 1.49
CA ARG A 326 -18.19 3.56 0.39
C ARG A 326 -18.27 2.14 0.93
N ASP A 327 -18.89 1.24 0.18
CA ASP A 327 -19.10 -0.16 0.60
C ASP A 327 -17.88 -1.02 0.22
N VAL A 328 -16.75 -0.77 0.89
CA VAL A 328 -15.49 -1.48 0.65
C VAL A 328 -14.90 -1.91 1.99
N PHE A 329 -14.59 -3.21 2.11
CA PHE A 329 -13.94 -3.78 3.29
C PHE A 329 -12.61 -3.06 3.59
N ARG A 330 -12.39 -2.71 4.87
CA ARG A 330 -11.13 -2.20 5.39
C ARG A 330 -10.89 -2.77 6.78
N GLY A 331 -9.64 -2.92 7.20
CA GLY A 331 -9.31 -3.38 8.56
C GLY A 331 -9.96 -2.51 9.65
N TYR A 332 -10.03 -1.20 9.41
CA TYR A 332 -10.74 -0.27 10.29
C TYR A 332 -12.26 -0.31 10.14
N LEU A 333 -12.83 -0.83 9.05
CA LEU A 333 -14.28 -0.88 8.81
C LEU A 333 -14.64 -2.18 8.07
N PRO A 334 -14.75 -3.32 8.79
CA PRO A 334 -14.93 -4.62 8.17
C PRO A 334 -16.35 -4.84 7.63
N GLU A 335 -17.36 -4.19 8.21
CA GLU A 335 -18.77 -4.34 7.85
C GLU A 335 -19.43 -2.97 7.55
N PRO A 336 -19.05 -2.27 6.45
CA PRO A 336 -19.40 -0.87 6.23
C PRO A 336 -20.91 -0.60 6.30
N SER A 337 -21.69 -1.41 5.59
CA SER A 337 -23.15 -1.26 5.51
C SER A 337 -23.86 -1.50 6.86
N LEU A 338 -23.40 -2.46 7.67
CA LEU A 338 -24.01 -2.74 8.97
C LEU A 338 -23.65 -1.66 10.01
N VAL A 339 -22.39 -1.22 10.01
CA VAL A 339 -21.92 -0.15 10.90
C VAL A 339 -22.64 1.18 10.58
N ALA A 340 -22.90 1.50 9.31
CA ALA A 340 -23.68 2.69 8.93
C ALA A 340 -25.13 2.66 9.47
N VAL A 341 -25.79 1.49 9.44
CA VAL A 341 -27.12 1.30 10.04
C VAL A 341 -27.10 1.45 11.56
N GLU A 342 -26.03 0.98 12.20
CA GLU A 342 -25.84 1.15 13.64
C GLU A 342 -25.66 2.63 14.02
N PHE A 343 -24.87 3.40 13.28
CA PHE A 343 -24.77 4.85 13.46
C PHE A 343 -26.14 5.54 13.28
N GLN A 344 -26.88 5.22 12.21
CA GLN A 344 -28.23 5.76 12.01
C GLN A 344 -29.15 5.46 13.19
N THR A 345 -29.06 4.26 13.77
CA THR A 345 -29.85 3.85 14.93
C THR A 345 -29.47 4.65 16.17
N GLN A 346 -28.18 4.71 16.50
CA GLN A 346 -27.69 5.46 17.66
C GLN A 346 -27.95 6.96 17.56
N LEU A 347 -27.72 7.57 16.40
CA LEU A 347 -28.00 9.00 16.17
C LEU A 347 -29.48 9.32 16.44
N ARG A 348 -30.40 8.46 15.98
CA ARG A 348 -31.83 8.63 16.22
C ARG A 348 -32.23 8.39 17.68
N GLU A 349 -31.78 7.29 18.27
CA GLU A 349 -32.18 6.88 19.63
C GLU A 349 -31.54 7.74 20.72
N ASN A 350 -30.25 8.05 20.57
CA ASN A 350 -29.48 8.77 21.59
C ASN A 350 -29.63 10.28 21.43
N LEU A 351 -29.69 10.80 20.20
CA LEU A 351 -29.59 12.24 19.93
C LEU A 351 -30.81 12.84 19.21
N GLY A 352 -31.76 12.02 18.76
CA GLY A 352 -32.91 12.49 17.97
C GLY A 352 -32.52 12.93 16.54
N ILE A 353 -31.31 12.63 16.09
CA ILE A 353 -30.83 13.01 14.76
C ILE A 353 -31.35 12.00 13.72
N ASP A 354 -32.09 12.49 12.73
CA ASP A 354 -32.66 11.69 11.65
C ASP A 354 -31.71 11.67 10.45
N ALA A 355 -30.84 10.67 10.40
CA ALA A 355 -29.84 10.54 9.33
C ALA A 355 -30.28 9.56 8.24
N THR A 356 -30.15 9.93 6.96
CA THR A 356 -30.32 9.01 5.81
C THR A 356 -28.98 8.46 5.34
N ILE A 357 -28.90 7.15 5.13
CA ILE A 357 -27.67 6.49 4.65
C ILE A 357 -27.55 6.68 3.13
N GLU A 358 -26.40 7.16 2.67
CA GLU A 358 -26.05 7.35 1.26
C GLU A 358 -24.75 6.61 0.93
N VAL A 359 -24.87 5.51 0.18
CA VAL A 359 -23.71 4.77 -0.34
C VAL A 359 -23.18 5.49 -1.58
N MET A 360 -21.88 5.72 -1.63
CA MET A 360 -21.20 6.37 -2.75
C MET A 360 -20.26 5.41 -3.47
N GLU A 361 -20.02 5.68 -4.76
CA GLU A 361 -18.92 5.05 -5.50
C GLU A 361 -17.58 5.46 -4.86
N SER A 362 -16.62 4.53 -4.79
CA SER A 362 -15.40 4.68 -4.00
C SER A 362 -14.55 5.89 -4.40
N GLY A 363 -14.26 6.08 -5.69
CA GLY A 363 -13.44 7.21 -6.15
C GLY A 363 -14.13 8.55 -5.86
N THR A 364 -15.43 8.62 -6.15
CA THR A 364 -16.26 9.80 -5.86
C THR A 364 -16.29 10.11 -4.36
N PHE A 365 -16.44 9.09 -3.51
CA PHE A 365 -16.45 9.27 -2.06
C PHE A 365 -15.13 9.82 -1.53
N ILE A 366 -14.00 9.27 -2.00
CA ILE A 366 -12.67 9.73 -1.59
C ILE A 366 -12.45 11.19 -2.02
N ASP A 367 -12.75 11.54 -3.28
CA ASP A 367 -12.62 12.92 -3.77
C ASP A 367 -13.49 13.91 -2.97
N GLU A 368 -14.76 13.59 -2.73
CA GLU A 368 -15.67 14.48 -1.98
C GLU A 368 -15.29 14.59 -0.49
N SER A 369 -14.87 13.49 0.15
CA SER A 369 -14.46 13.51 1.57
C SER A 369 -13.14 14.24 1.79
N THR A 370 -12.10 13.92 1.00
CA THR A 370 -10.78 14.57 1.09
C THR A 370 -10.88 16.08 0.90
N ASN A 371 -11.77 16.56 0.03
CA ASN A 371 -11.95 17.98 -0.24
C ASN A 371 -12.98 18.68 0.66
N GLY A 372 -13.46 18.03 1.72
CA GLY A 372 -14.40 18.64 2.68
C GLY A 372 -15.74 19.03 2.05
N ARG A 373 -16.24 18.26 1.08
CA ARG A 373 -17.46 18.59 0.31
C ARG A 373 -18.70 17.81 0.75
N LEU A 374 -18.57 16.89 1.71
CA LEU A 374 -19.70 16.13 2.27
C LEU A 374 -20.44 16.94 3.35
N ASP A 375 -21.73 17.20 3.12
CA ASP A 375 -22.64 18.01 3.94
C ASP A 375 -23.39 17.21 5.03
N GLY A 376 -22.76 16.14 5.52
CA GLY A 376 -23.33 15.17 6.45
C GLY A 376 -22.26 14.48 7.26
N PHE A 377 -22.66 13.48 8.04
CA PHE A 377 -21.69 12.55 8.60
C PHE A 377 -21.08 11.71 7.49
N TYR A 378 -19.82 11.31 7.64
CA TYR A 378 -19.24 10.29 6.78
C TYR A 378 -18.34 9.32 7.54
N LEU A 379 -18.32 8.07 7.08
CA LEU A 379 -17.51 7.00 7.64
C LEU A 379 -16.28 6.80 6.78
N LEU A 380 -15.13 7.10 7.35
CA LEU A 380 -13.84 6.85 6.74
C LEU A 380 -12.84 6.50 7.84
N GLY A 381 -11.69 5.98 7.44
CA GLY A 381 -10.65 5.61 8.38
C GLY A 381 -9.29 5.70 7.73
N TRP A 382 -8.29 5.51 8.57
CA TRP A 382 -6.88 5.54 8.19
C TRP A 382 -6.19 4.27 8.66
N GLY A 383 -5.31 3.71 7.83
CA GLY A 383 -4.35 2.68 8.21
C GLY A 383 -2.96 3.27 8.12
N ALA A 384 -2.05 2.87 9.00
CA ALA A 384 -0.72 3.47 9.02
C ALA A 384 0.09 3.07 7.77
N ASP A 385 0.65 4.06 7.07
CA ASP A 385 1.57 3.82 5.96
C ASP A 385 3.02 3.62 6.46
N TYR A 386 3.38 4.36 7.51
CA TYR A 386 4.68 4.30 8.17
C TYR A 386 4.57 4.53 9.68
N PRO A 387 5.51 3.99 10.49
CA PRO A 387 5.41 3.90 11.95
C PRO A 387 5.74 5.21 12.70
N HIS A 388 5.11 6.32 12.33
CA HIS A 388 5.32 7.60 13.00
C HIS A 388 4.01 8.39 13.16
N VAL A 389 3.90 9.19 14.23
CA VAL A 389 2.67 9.92 14.58
C VAL A 389 2.25 10.92 13.49
N THR A 390 3.22 11.46 12.75
CA THR A 390 2.98 12.36 11.60
C THR A 390 2.19 11.68 10.47
N ASN A 391 2.21 10.34 10.37
CA ASN A 391 1.38 9.63 9.39
C ASN A 391 -0.12 9.80 9.66
N PHE A 392 -0.50 9.99 10.93
CA PHE A 392 -1.88 10.23 11.33
C PHE A 392 -2.18 11.72 11.47
N LEU A 393 -1.42 12.43 12.32
CA LEU A 393 -1.81 13.77 12.73
C LEU A 393 -1.54 14.82 11.66
N ASP A 394 -0.38 14.79 11.01
CA ASP A 394 -0.01 15.81 10.02
C ASP A 394 -0.85 15.66 8.74
N PHE A 395 -1.22 14.44 8.33
CA PHE A 395 -2.18 14.25 7.22
C PHE A 395 -3.47 14.99 7.52
N HIS A 396 -4.15 14.58 8.59
CA HIS A 396 -5.55 14.90 8.82
C HIS A 396 -5.77 16.31 9.38
N PHE A 397 -4.75 16.88 10.04
CA PHE A 397 -4.87 18.13 10.77
C PHE A 397 -3.85 19.18 10.37
N SER A 398 -3.22 19.05 9.20
CA SER A 398 -2.42 20.15 8.64
C SER A 398 -3.28 21.34 8.25
N LYS A 399 -2.63 22.49 8.12
CA LYS A 399 -3.27 23.75 7.69
C LYS A 399 -3.88 23.68 6.28
N GLU A 400 -3.38 22.80 5.43
CA GLU A 400 -3.79 22.74 4.02
C GLU A 400 -4.78 21.60 3.74
N ASN A 401 -5.11 20.77 4.73
CA ASN A 401 -6.08 19.67 4.56
C ASN A 401 -7.51 20.13 4.90
N PRO A 402 -8.43 20.20 3.91
CA PRO A 402 -9.80 20.67 4.12
C PRO A 402 -10.79 19.57 4.53
N GLN A 403 -10.34 18.33 4.73
CA GLN A 403 -11.21 17.15 4.92
C GLN A 403 -12.28 17.35 6.01
N PHE A 404 -11.93 18.01 7.12
CA PHE A 404 -12.86 18.30 8.23
C PHE A 404 -13.39 19.75 8.22
N GLY A 405 -13.22 20.48 7.12
CA GLY A 405 -13.62 21.88 6.95
C GLY A 405 -12.46 22.85 7.18
N ASP A 406 -12.74 24.01 7.77
CA ASP A 406 -11.75 25.02 8.12
C ASP A 406 -10.75 24.46 9.15
N PRO A 407 -9.43 24.42 8.84
CA PRO A 407 -8.42 23.87 9.75
C PRO A 407 -8.24 24.70 11.03
N HIS A 408 -7.88 24.03 12.12
CA HIS A 408 -7.76 24.65 13.45
C HIS A 408 -6.30 24.99 13.80
N PRO A 409 -5.95 26.29 13.99
CA PRO A 409 -4.59 26.71 14.38
C PRO A 409 -4.10 26.06 15.67
N GLU A 410 -5.02 25.83 16.63
CA GLU A 410 -4.74 25.17 17.91
C GLU A 410 -4.22 23.74 17.73
N ILE A 411 -4.48 23.11 16.58
CA ILE A 411 -3.95 21.80 16.22
C ILE A 411 -2.73 21.96 15.31
N TYR A 412 -2.86 22.62 14.15
CA TYR A 412 -1.82 22.57 13.13
C TYR A 412 -0.56 23.35 13.51
N GLU A 413 -0.63 24.43 14.31
CA GLU A 413 0.57 25.19 14.71
C GLU A 413 1.44 24.36 15.66
N VAL A 414 0.80 23.60 16.56
CA VAL A 414 1.48 22.72 17.51
C VAL A 414 2.10 21.52 16.80
N LEU A 415 1.38 20.94 15.82
CA LEU A 415 1.91 19.84 15.01
C LEU A 415 3.13 20.27 14.19
N GLN A 416 3.11 21.47 13.59
CA GLN A 416 4.25 22.02 12.85
C GLN A 416 5.51 22.20 13.72
N GLU A 417 5.34 22.55 15.00
CA GLU A 417 6.46 22.60 15.95
C GLU A 417 6.94 21.18 16.31
N ALA A 418 6.00 20.27 16.61
CA ALA A 418 6.31 18.91 17.01
C ALA A 418 7.04 18.12 15.90
N SER A 419 6.60 18.27 14.65
CA SER A 419 7.15 17.55 13.50
C SER A 419 8.57 17.98 13.13
N ALA A 420 9.13 19.01 13.77
CA ALA A 420 10.52 19.45 13.57
C ALA A 420 11.49 18.91 14.63
N ILE A 421 11.00 18.16 15.63
CA ILE A 421 11.80 17.65 16.76
C ILE A 421 12.08 16.16 16.55
N ALA A 422 13.37 15.79 16.51
CA ALA A 422 13.78 14.40 16.31
C ALA A 422 13.67 13.52 17.58
N ASP A 423 13.87 14.10 18.77
CA ASP A 423 13.74 13.34 20.01
C ASP A 423 12.26 13.14 20.38
N VAL A 424 11.86 11.87 20.45
CA VAL A 424 10.47 11.46 20.70
C VAL A 424 9.95 11.97 22.05
N GLU A 425 10.80 12.03 23.09
CA GLU A 425 10.39 12.50 24.42
C GLU A 425 10.32 14.04 24.50
N GLU A 426 11.18 14.74 23.75
CA GLU A 426 11.13 16.19 23.62
C GLU A 426 9.87 16.64 22.84
N ALA A 427 9.46 15.90 21.80
CA ALA A 427 8.26 16.19 21.03
C ALA A 427 6.94 15.87 21.77
N ARG A 428 6.99 14.96 22.76
CA ARG A 428 5.82 14.41 23.47
C ARG A 428 4.84 15.47 24.03
N PRO A 429 5.28 16.56 24.69
CA PRO A 429 4.36 17.57 25.23
C PRO A 429 3.59 18.36 24.18
N LEU A 430 4.11 18.44 22.95
CA LEU A 430 3.41 19.09 21.84
C LEU A 430 2.35 18.16 21.25
N TYR A 431 2.66 16.87 21.09
CA TYR A 431 1.64 15.89 20.69
C TYR A 431 0.52 15.74 21.71
N GLU A 432 0.82 15.85 23.02
CA GLU A 432 -0.20 15.92 24.07
C GLU A 432 -1.12 17.14 23.91
N GLN A 433 -0.56 18.30 23.61
CA GLN A 433 -1.35 19.51 23.32
C GLN A 433 -2.22 19.34 22.07
N ALA A 434 -1.68 18.81 20.98
CA ALA A 434 -2.42 18.57 19.74
C ALA A 434 -3.57 17.56 19.94
N ASN A 435 -3.31 16.43 20.61
CA ASN A 435 -4.36 15.44 20.93
C ASN A 435 -5.48 16.03 21.79
N ASN A 436 -5.14 16.84 22.80
CA ASN A 436 -6.13 17.52 23.63
C ASN A 436 -6.95 18.54 22.83
N ALA A 437 -6.34 19.26 21.89
CA ALA A 437 -7.03 20.17 20.99
C ALA A 437 -7.97 19.42 20.02
N ILE A 438 -7.53 18.30 19.44
CA ILE A 438 -8.37 17.42 18.60
C ILE A 438 -9.58 16.94 19.40
N ARG A 439 -9.36 16.50 20.65
CA ARG A 439 -10.44 16.10 21.56
C ARG A 439 -11.40 17.23 21.85
N GLU A 440 -10.91 18.44 22.13
CA GLU A 440 -11.77 19.58 22.46
C GLU A 440 -12.60 20.05 21.25
N LEU A 441 -11.98 20.15 20.07
CA LEU A 441 -12.56 20.72 18.86
C LEU A 441 -13.43 19.72 18.09
N VAL A 442 -13.23 18.42 18.29
CA VAL A 442 -14.00 17.32 17.69
C VAL A 442 -14.17 17.50 16.17
N PRO A 443 -13.09 17.52 15.38
CA PRO A 443 -13.19 17.49 13.91
C PRO A 443 -13.77 16.15 13.42
N MET A 444 -13.51 15.08 14.16
CA MET A 444 -14.08 13.75 13.96
C MET A 444 -14.29 13.07 15.33
N VAL A 445 -14.94 11.91 15.33
CA VAL A 445 -15.04 11.01 16.49
C VAL A 445 -14.29 9.71 16.17
N PRO A 446 -13.25 9.32 16.94
CA PRO A 446 -12.57 8.04 16.78
C PRO A 446 -13.44 6.92 17.35
N ILE A 447 -13.69 5.89 16.53
CA ILE A 447 -14.70 4.86 16.77
C ILE A 447 -14.08 3.53 17.15
N ALA A 448 -13.14 3.05 16.34
CA ALA A 448 -12.55 1.72 16.49
C ALA A 448 -11.13 1.68 15.93
N ASN A 449 -10.25 0.90 16.56
CA ASN A 449 -9.08 0.33 15.92
C ASN A 449 -9.40 -1.15 15.63
N GLY A 450 -9.50 -1.52 14.36
CA GLY A 450 -9.91 -2.87 13.98
C GLY A 450 -8.75 -3.87 14.01
N ALA A 451 -8.97 -5.03 14.62
CA ALA A 451 -7.99 -6.10 14.61
C ALA A 451 -7.86 -6.74 13.23
N SER A 452 -6.64 -6.85 12.74
CA SER A 452 -6.32 -7.46 11.46
C SER A 452 -5.81 -8.89 11.66
N ALA A 453 -6.17 -9.74 10.71
CA ALA A 453 -5.64 -11.08 10.64
C ALA A 453 -5.58 -11.52 9.19
N ASP A 454 -4.62 -12.39 8.91
CA ASP A 454 -4.59 -13.22 7.72
C ASP A 454 -4.75 -14.69 8.15
N ALA A 455 -4.87 -15.59 7.19
CA ALA A 455 -4.94 -17.03 7.50
C ALA A 455 -4.05 -17.81 6.55
N ALA A 456 -3.42 -18.86 7.08
CA ALA A 456 -2.56 -19.74 6.31
C ALA A 456 -2.83 -21.22 6.63
N LEU A 457 -2.34 -22.11 5.78
CA LEU A 457 -2.22 -23.52 6.13
C LEU A 457 -1.28 -23.64 7.31
N ALA A 458 -1.61 -24.50 8.28
CA ALA A 458 -0.74 -24.81 9.42
C ALA A 458 0.62 -25.41 8.97
N SER A 459 0.69 -25.95 7.75
CA SER A 459 1.93 -26.44 7.15
C SER A 459 2.80 -25.36 6.51
N LEU A 460 2.29 -24.13 6.32
CA LEU A 460 3.09 -23.02 5.79
C LEU A 460 4.10 -22.59 6.86
N GLY A 461 5.38 -22.87 6.59
CA GLY A 461 6.49 -22.42 7.41
C GLY A 461 6.70 -20.91 7.27
N ASN A 462 7.16 -20.28 8.35
CA ASN A 462 7.38 -18.83 8.44
C ASN A 462 6.14 -17.99 8.10
N ALA A 463 4.92 -18.49 8.29
CA ALA A 463 3.73 -17.69 8.02
C ALA A 463 3.67 -16.46 8.97
N TYR A 464 3.57 -15.26 8.40
CA TYR A 464 3.56 -14.00 9.14
C TYR A 464 2.81 -12.91 8.36
N SER A 465 2.37 -11.89 9.09
CA SER A 465 1.84 -10.64 8.53
C SER A 465 2.47 -9.47 9.28
N PRO A 466 3.22 -8.59 8.59
CA PRO A 466 3.93 -7.52 9.28
C PRO A 466 2.98 -6.38 9.66
N PRO A 467 3.29 -5.61 10.72
CA PRO A 467 2.48 -4.46 11.12
C PRO A 467 2.61 -3.27 10.17
N PHE A 468 3.70 -3.19 9.41
CA PHE A 468 3.95 -2.16 8.39
C PHE A 468 4.51 -2.81 7.13
N GLY A 469 4.23 -2.19 5.98
CA GLY A 469 4.55 -2.78 4.68
C GLY A 469 3.67 -4.00 4.37
N ALA A 470 4.08 -4.79 3.38
CA ALA A 470 3.34 -5.96 2.95
C ALA A 470 4.14 -7.24 3.16
N VAL A 471 3.43 -8.37 3.27
CA VAL A 471 4.02 -9.71 3.37
C VAL A 471 5.02 -9.91 2.22
N GLN A 472 6.25 -10.28 2.55
CA GLN A 472 7.27 -10.67 1.58
C GLN A 472 7.14 -12.17 1.32
N PHE A 473 6.70 -12.54 0.12
CA PHE A 473 6.42 -13.92 -0.27
C PHE A 473 7.65 -14.80 -0.23
N GLY A 474 8.83 -14.23 -0.51
CA GLY A 474 10.07 -14.99 -0.58
C GLY A 474 10.52 -15.58 0.76
N LEU A 475 9.94 -15.12 1.87
CA LEU A 475 10.25 -15.61 3.22
C LEU A 475 9.31 -16.75 3.67
N LEU A 476 8.19 -16.97 2.95
CA LEU A 476 7.22 -18.02 3.25
C LEU A 476 7.73 -19.37 2.75
N ASP A 477 7.63 -20.41 3.56
CA ASP A 477 8.06 -21.77 3.22
C ASP A 477 6.84 -22.68 3.02
N PRO A 478 6.32 -22.83 1.78
CA PRO A 478 5.19 -23.71 1.53
C PRO A 478 5.56 -25.21 1.55
N GLY A 479 6.84 -25.57 1.73
CA GLY A 479 7.32 -26.96 1.66
C GLY A 479 7.26 -27.58 0.26
N LYS A 480 7.12 -26.76 -0.77
CA LYS A 480 6.99 -27.10 -2.20
C LYS A 480 7.54 -25.96 -3.06
N ASP A 481 7.67 -26.18 -4.36
CA ASP A 481 8.28 -25.20 -5.28
C ASP A 481 7.40 -23.97 -5.56
N THR A 482 6.10 -24.06 -5.28
CA THR A 482 5.12 -23.01 -5.57
C THR A 482 4.37 -22.57 -4.32
N LEU A 483 4.47 -21.28 -4.00
CA LEU A 483 3.60 -20.59 -3.04
C LEU A 483 2.35 -20.07 -3.76
N VAL A 484 1.16 -20.25 -3.18
CA VAL A 484 -0.08 -19.62 -3.64
C VAL A 484 -0.63 -18.69 -2.57
N PHE A 485 -0.66 -17.39 -2.86
CA PHE A 485 -1.18 -16.34 -1.99
C PHE A 485 -2.47 -15.76 -2.60
N VAL A 486 -3.52 -15.58 -1.82
CA VAL A 486 -4.80 -15.03 -2.31
C VAL A 486 -5.19 -13.77 -1.54
N GLN A 487 -5.30 -12.64 -2.24
CA GLN A 487 -5.76 -11.39 -1.66
C GLN A 487 -7.19 -11.03 -2.08
N ASN A 488 -7.70 -9.90 -1.60
CA ASN A 488 -9.11 -9.52 -1.78
C ASN A 488 -9.44 -8.80 -3.10
N ALA A 489 -8.45 -8.26 -3.83
CA ALA A 489 -8.67 -7.66 -5.14
C ALA A 489 -7.43 -7.76 -6.05
N GLU A 490 -7.65 -7.60 -7.36
CA GLU A 490 -6.58 -7.44 -8.34
C GLU A 490 -5.80 -6.15 -8.06
N PRO A 491 -4.45 -6.16 -8.09
CA PRO A 491 -3.68 -4.92 -8.04
C PRO A 491 -4.03 -4.03 -9.25
N ILE A 492 -4.05 -2.71 -9.08
CA ILE A 492 -4.39 -1.80 -10.18
C ILE A 492 -3.20 -1.72 -11.15
N SER A 493 -2.00 -1.66 -10.59
CA SER A 493 -0.72 -1.54 -11.27
C SER A 493 0.40 -2.09 -10.38
N LEU A 494 1.56 -2.39 -10.95
CA LEU A 494 2.77 -2.81 -10.24
C LEU A 494 3.83 -1.69 -10.14
N TYR A 495 3.51 -0.47 -10.60
CA TYR A 495 4.39 0.69 -10.42
C TYR A 495 4.12 1.36 -9.06
N CYS A 496 4.72 0.81 -7.98
CA CYS A 496 4.44 1.23 -6.60
C CYS A 496 4.48 2.76 -6.37
N THR A 497 5.33 3.45 -7.13
CA THR A 497 5.58 4.90 -7.04
C THR A 497 4.32 5.75 -7.17
N ASP A 498 3.31 5.27 -7.90
CA ASP A 498 2.06 5.99 -8.19
C ASP A 498 0.80 5.28 -7.62
N GLU A 499 0.97 4.23 -6.81
CA GLU A 499 -0.15 3.46 -6.24
C GLU A 499 -0.34 3.72 -4.75
N THR A 500 -1.60 3.71 -4.30
CA THR A 500 -2.00 3.99 -2.91
C THR A 500 -2.77 2.88 -2.23
N ASP A 501 -3.10 1.80 -2.94
CA ASP A 501 -3.84 0.68 -2.40
C ASP A 501 -2.92 -0.47 -1.95
N GLY A 502 -3.33 -1.18 -0.89
CA GLY A 502 -2.52 -2.25 -0.31
C GLY A 502 -2.40 -3.48 -1.21
N GLU A 503 -3.33 -3.68 -2.14
CA GLU A 503 -3.35 -4.79 -3.09
C GLU A 503 -2.24 -4.62 -4.14
N SER A 504 -2.07 -3.41 -4.68
CA SER A 504 -0.96 -3.00 -5.54
C SER A 504 0.38 -3.02 -4.80
N LEU A 505 0.44 -2.41 -3.60
CA LEU A 505 1.68 -2.36 -2.81
C LEU A 505 2.17 -3.74 -2.38
N ARG A 506 1.27 -4.69 -2.08
CA ARG A 506 1.65 -6.08 -1.79
C ARG A 506 2.22 -6.78 -3.00
N ALA A 507 1.62 -6.58 -4.17
CA ALA A 507 2.05 -7.22 -5.40
C ALA A 507 3.42 -6.69 -5.88
N CYS A 508 3.63 -5.37 -5.84
CA CYS A 508 4.85 -4.77 -6.36
C CYS A 508 6.05 -4.88 -5.39
N ARG A 509 5.82 -4.94 -4.07
CA ARG A 509 6.87 -5.18 -3.04
C ARG A 509 7.65 -6.49 -3.23
N GLN A 510 7.10 -7.45 -3.97
CA GLN A 510 7.82 -8.70 -4.26
C GLN A 510 8.99 -8.47 -5.24
N VAL A 511 8.91 -7.39 -6.02
CA VAL A 511 9.79 -7.06 -7.13
C VAL A 511 10.68 -5.86 -6.80
N ILE A 512 10.11 -4.83 -6.18
CA ILE A 512 10.79 -3.56 -5.90
C ILE A 512 11.17 -3.46 -4.42
N GLU A 513 12.41 -3.03 -4.15
CA GLU A 513 12.91 -2.76 -2.80
C GLU A 513 13.21 -1.27 -2.60
N THR A 514 13.14 -0.84 -1.34
CA THR A 514 13.39 0.52 -0.87
C THR A 514 14.80 0.64 -0.28
N LEU A 515 15.25 1.88 0.01
CA LEU A 515 16.56 2.11 0.65
C LEU A 515 16.65 1.46 2.04
N LEU A 516 15.59 1.58 2.82
CA LEU A 516 15.41 0.90 4.10
C LEU A 516 14.16 0.03 4.03
N GLN A 517 13.91 -0.82 5.01
CA GLN A 517 12.65 -1.56 5.13
C GLN A 517 12.20 -1.62 6.59
N TYR A 518 10.96 -2.00 6.83
CA TYR A 518 10.50 -2.30 8.18
C TYR A 518 10.89 -3.72 8.59
N GLU A 519 11.27 -3.88 9.85
CA GLU A 519 11.43 -5.19 10.50
C GLU A 519 10.11 -5.98 10.46
N LEU A 520 10.17 -7.31 10.42
CA LEU A 520 8.98 -8.13 10.15
C LEU A 520 7.91 -8.06 11.23
N ASP A 521 8.31 -7.84 12.49
CA ASP A 521 7.43 -7.86 13.66
C ASP A 521 7.21 -6.48 14.31
N SER A 522 7.82 -5.42 13.76
CA SER A 522 7.76 -4.08 14.31
C SER A 522 7.77 -3.00 13.22
N GLY A 523 7.70 -1.74 13.63
CA GLY A 523 7.90 -0.58 12.75
C GLY A 523 9.35 -0.10 12.71
N GLU A 524 10.30 -0.80 13.31
CA GLU A 524 11.70 -0.36 13.28
C GLU A 524 12.24 -0.43 11.86
N THR A 525 12.94 0.61 11.44
CA THR A 525 13.58 0.66 10.12
C THR A 525 14.92 -0.06 10.16
N ILE A 526 15.13 -0.98 9.23
CA ILE A 526 16.37 -1.74 9.06
C ILE A 526 16.97 -1.51 7.66
N PRO A 527 18.29 -1.73 7.49
CA PRO A 527 18.95 -1.61 6.19
C PRO A 527 18.32 -2.50 5.11
N ALA A 528 18.11 -1.94 3.92
CA ALA A 528 17.73 -2.66 2.69
C ALA A 528 18.74 -2.29 1.60
N LEU A 529 18.37 -1.61 0.49
CA LEU A 529 19.34 -1.21 -0.53
C LEU A 529 20.41 -0.22 -0.04
N ALA A 530 20.12 0.56 1.00
CA ALA A 530 21.09 1.30 1.76
C ALA A 530 21.57 0.49 2.98
N THR A 531 22.89 0.47 3.22
CA THR A 531 23.48 -0.11 4.43
C THR A 531 23.25 0.78 5.65
N GLU A 532 23.20 2.10 5.45
CA GLU A 532 22.88 3.10 6.48
C GLU A 532 22.41 4.41 5.84
N CYS A 533 21.61 5.17 6.59
CA CYS A 533 21.26 6.56 6.28
C CYS A 533 21.46 7.41 7.54
N THR A 534 22.29 8.45 7.46
CA THR A 534 22.64 9.30 8.60
C THR A 534 22.16 10.73 8.38
N GLY A 535 21.41 11.27 9.34
CA GLY A 535 20.99 12.66 9.37
C GLY A 535 22.04 13.58 9.99
N ASN A 536 22.07 14.84 9.58
CA ASN A 536 22.76 15.91 10.32
C ASN A 536 22.03 16.23 11.65
N GLU A 537 22.62 17.08 12.50
CA GLU A 537 22.08 17.41 13.83
C GLU A 537 20.61 17.87 13.80
N ASP A 538 20.22 18.59 12.75
CA ASP A 538 18.88 19.16 12.59
C ASP A 538 17.96 18.31 11.68
N SER A 539 18.36 17.09 11.28
CA SER A 539 17.58 16.18 10.42
C SER A 539 17.10 16.80 9.08
N SER A 540 17.84 17.76 8.54
CA SER A 540 17.57 18.44 7.27
C SER A 540 18.45 17.97 6.11
N VAL A 541 19.52 17.23 6.39
CA VAL A 541 20.36 16.60 5.38
C VAL A 541 20.56 15.14 5.78
N TRP A 542 20.24 14.23 4.86
CA TRP A 542 20.38 12.79 5.06
C TRP A 542 21.31 12.22 3.99
N THR A 543 22.35 11.51 4.42
CA THR A 543 23.28 10.81 3.53
C THR A 543 23.09 9.32 3.69
N CYS A 544 22.82 8.62 2.60
CA CYS A 544 22.65 7.17 2.55
C CYS A 544 23.81 6.51 1.80
N SER A 545 24.41 5.50 2.42
CA SER A 545 25.41 4.63 1.79
C SER A 545 24.71 3.40 1.23
N LEU A 546 24.93 3.13 -0.05
CA LEU A 546 24.27 2.06 -0.82
C LEU A 546 25.08 0.75 -0.75
N ARG A 547 24.38 -0.36 -0.96
CA ARG A 547 25.03 -1.67 -1.12
C ARG A 547 25.70 -1.76 -2.49
N GLU A 548 26.97 -2.15 -2.47
CA GLU A 548 27.72 -2.51 -3.68
C GLU A 548 27.31 -3.90 -4.19
N GLY A 549 27.37 -4.08 -5.52
CA GLY A 549 27.20 -5.37 -6.18
C GLY A 549 25.77 -5.92 -6.20
N VAL A 550 24.78 -5.08 -5.90
CA VAL A 550 23.36 -5.42 -6.11
C VAL A 550 23.04 -5.37 -7.60
N LYS A 551 22.28 -6.36 -8.07
CA LYS A 551 21.82 -6.43 -9.46
C LYS A 551 20.31 -6.27 -9.53
N PHE A 552 19.85 -5.58 -10.56
CA PHE A 552 18.45 -5.63 -10.96
C PHE A 552 18.13 -6.96 -11.68
N HIS A 553 16.84 -7.25 -11.83
CA HIS A 553 16.33 -8.45 -12.47
C HIS A 553 16.77 -8.64 -13.93
N ASP A 554 17.13 -7.56 -14.61
CA ASP A 554 17.66 -7.59 -15.99
C ASP A 554 19.18 -7.74 -16.06
N GLY A 555 19.86 -7.78 -14.92
CA GLY A 555 21.32 -7.90 -14.79
C GLY A 555 22.08 -6.58 -14.75
N SER A 556 21.40 -5.43 -14.89
CA SER A 556 22.01 -4.12 -14.69
C SER A 556 22.46 -3.93 -13.23
N ASP A 557 23.49 -3.11 -13.04
CA ASP A 557 24.00 -2.74 -11.72
C ASP A 557 23.07 -1.72 -11.05
N PHE A 558 22.93 -1.84 -9.73
CA PHE A 558 22.26 -0.84 -8.90
C PHE A 558 23.29 0.19 -8.40
N ASP A 559 23.00 1.47 -8.64
CA ASP A 559 23.82 2.59 -8.18
C ASP A 559 22.99 3.79 -7.66
N ALA A 560 23.68 4.86 -7.27
CA ALA A 560 23.07 6.09 -6.76
C ALA A 560 22.21 6.85 -7.79
N ASN A 561 22.48 6.71 -9.09
CA ASN A 561 21.70 7.34 -10.14
C ASN A 561 20.31 6.69 -10.28
N ASP A 562 20.18 5.39 -10.03
CA ASP A 562 18.88 4.71 -9.99
C ASP A 562 17.98 5.25 -8.87
N VAL A 563 18.58 5.55 -7.72
CA VAL A 563 17.88 6.19 -6.61
C VAL A 563 17.39 7.57 -7.01
N VAL A 564 18.27 8.39 -7.57
CA VAL A 564 17.91 9.75 -8.02
C VAL A 564 16.84 9.70 -9.10
N ALA A 565 16.94 8.81 -10.08
CA ALA A 565 15.98 8.67 -11.17
C ALA A 565 14.60 8.21 -10.68
N SER A 566 14.56 7.20 -9.81
CA SER A 566 13.32 6.69 -9.20
C SER A 566 12.61 7.76 -8.39
N TRP A 567 13.36 8.47 -7.55
CA TRP A 567 12.81 9.57 -6.77
C TRP A 567 12.40 10.75 -7.63
N ALA A 568 13.19 11.13 -8.63
CA ALA A 568 12.87 12.24 -9.53
C ALA A 568 11.57 11.97 -10.32
N ALA A 569 11.33 10.74 -10.77
CA ALA A 569 10.07 10.36 -11.41
C ALA A 569 8.87 10.52 -10.48
N GLY A 570 9.04 10.36 -9.17
CA GLY A 570 7.97 10.53 -8.17
C GLY A 570 7.81 11.94 -7.62
N ILE A 571 8.91 12.64 -7.27
CA ILE A 571 8.87 13.92 -6.53
C ILE A 571 8.85 15.15 -7.45
N ASP A 572 9.34 15.06 -8.69
CA ASP A 572 9.45 16.20 -9.60
C ASP A 572 8.36 16.14 -10.68
N ALA A 573 7.34 16.98 -10.54
CA ALA A 573 6.20 17.04 -11.46
C ALA A 573 6.59 17.51 -12.88
N SER A 574 7.77 18.12 -13.06
CA SER A 574 8.29 18.51 -14.37
C SER A 574 9.11 17.42 -15.05
N ASN A 575 9.43 16.33 -14.33
CA ASN A 575 10.19 15.22 -14.87
C ASN A 575 9.42 14.55 -16.02
N PRO A 576 10.04 14.29 -17.19
CA PRO A 576 9.35 13.65 -18.32
C PRO A 576 8.80 12.24 -18.02
N TYR A 577 9.25 11.63 -16.92
CA TYR A 577 8.84 10.30 -16.45
C TYR A 577 7.88 10.34 -15.26
N HIS A 578 7.43 11.53 -14.85
CA HIS A 578 6.33 11.71 -13.88
C HIS A 578 4.98 11.46 -14.55
N ALA A 579 4.79 10.25 -15.07
CA ALA A 579 3.62 9.86 -15.85
C ALA A 579 2.69 8.90 -15.09
N GLY A 580 3.23 7.84 -14.51
CA GLY A 580 2.51 6.90 -13.65
C GLY A 580 1.39 6.13 -14.34
N ASN A 581 0.54 5.53 -13.51
CA ASN A 581 -0.73 4.89 -13.89
C ASN A 581 -1.87 5.92 -13.84
N THR A 582 -1.97 6.64 -12.73
CA THR A 582 -2.87 7.78 -12.50
C THR A 582 -2.18 9.12 -12.74
N GLY A 583 -0.86 9.18 -12.51
CA GLY A 583 -0.05 10.40 -12.56
C GLY A 583 -0.28 11.31 -11.36
N ALA A 584 -0.84 10.80 -10.26
CA ALA A 584 -1.16 11.59 -9.08
C ALA A 584 0.01 11.64 -8.08
N PHE A 585 0.79 10.57 -8.00
CA PHE A 585 1.94 10.41 -7.08
C PHE A 585 1.59 10.86 -5.66
N GLU A 586 0.42 10.43 -5.18
CA GLU A 586 -0.20 10.98 -3.97
C GLU A 586 0.71 10.87 -2.74
N TYR A 587 1.41 9.75 -2.59
CA TYR A 587 2.36 9.58 -1.48
C TYR A 587 3.57 10.51 -1.58
N TYR A 588 4.05 10.84 -2.78
CA TYR A 588 5.12 11.83 -2.92
C TYR A 588 4.63 13.22 -2.57
N SER A 589 3.49 13.62 -3.14
CA SER A 589 2.88 14.92 -2.88
C SER A 589 2.54 15.11 -1.41
N TYR A 590 1.86 14.13 -0.81
CA TYR A 590 1.42 14.23 0.58
C TYR A 590 2.59 14.09 1.58
N LEU A 591 3.42 13.06 1.47
CA LEU A 591 4.42 12.77 2.52
C LEU A 591 5.60 13.75 2.53
N TRP A 592 5.78 14.49 1.44
CA TRP A 592 6.85 15.47 1.27
C TRP A 592 6.31 16.90 1.13
N ASP A 593 5.10 17.16 1.59
CA ASP A 593 4.43 18.48 1.61
C ASP A 593 4.35 19.17 0.23
N GLY A 594 4.42 18.41 -0.86
CA GLY A 594 4.26 18.86 -2.24
C GLY A 594 5.31 18.32 -3.21
N LEU A 595 4.95 18.31 -4.49
CA LEU A 595 5.84 17.92 -5.59
C LEU A 595 6.73 19.11 -6.00
N MET A 596 8.00 18.83 -6.34
CA MET A 596 8.89 19.82 -6.96
C MET A 596 8.36 20.23 -8.33
N ASN A 597 8.59 21.50 -8.71
CA ASN A 597 8.40 22.01 -10.06
C ASN A 597 6.99 21.78 -10.66
N GLN A 598 5.98 21.64 -9.81
CA GLN A 598 4.59 21.59 -10.22
C GLN A 598 4.16 22.97 -10.74
N ASP A 599 3.52 23.02 -11.90
CA ASP A 599 2.96 24.26 -12.44
C ASP A 599 1.88 24.82 -11.49
N GLU A 600 1.93 26.13 -11.22
CA GLU A 600 0.97 26.86 -10.35
C GLU A 600 -0.47 26.92 -10.90
#